data_AF-A0A1G3UE46-F1
#
_entry.id   AF-A0A1G3UE46-F1
#
_cell.length_a   1.000
_cell.length_b   1.000
_cell.length_c   1.000
_cell.angle_alpha   90.00
_cell.angle_beta   90.00
_cell.angle_gamma   90.00
#
_symmetry.space_group_name_H-M   'P 1'
#
loop_
_entity.id
_entity.type
_entity.pdbx_description
1 polymer ?
#
loop_
_entity_poly.entity_id
_entity_poly.type
_entity_poly.pdbx_seq_one_letter_code
_entity_poly.pdbx_strand_id
1 'polypeptide(L)'
;MQKSEQFLQKANANLNSAKTALELSYVLLKDIESPKNGTIGDMLASRTLFHSQREVINHNKGWVDFAANQVEQARKQLKLDMIEHEKFQYLELQEIKQELKKVKAKESKDLDEVALMTFIGKNR
;
A
#
# COMPACT_ATOMS: atom_id res chain seq x y z
N MET A 1 8.30 -0.51 -3.14
CA MET A 1 7.34 0.53 -3.61
C MET A 1 6.16 -0.03 -4.41
N GLN A 2 6.30 -0.41 -5.70
CA GLN A 2 5.13 -0.80 -6.51
C GLN A 2 4.35 -2.00 -5.94
N LYS A 3 5.07 -2.98 -5.37
CA LYS A 3 4.48 -4.13 -4.67
C LYS A 3 3.76 -3.74 -3.38
N SER A 4 4.30 -2.79 -2.61
CA SER A 4 3.70 -2.32 -1.36
C SER A 4 2.48 -1.43 -1.60
N GLU A 5 2.46 -0.65 -2.68
CA GLU A 5 1.27 0.08 -3.14
C GLU A 5 0.14 -0.86 -3.55
N GLN A 6 0.45 -1.89 -4.35
CA GLN A 6 -0.53 -2.92 -4.71
C GLN A 6 -1.06 -3.65 -3.48
N PHE A 7 -0.19 -3.95 -2.52
CA PHE A 7 -0.60 -4.57 -1.26
C PHE A 7 -1.55 -3.66 -0.47
N LEU A 8 -1.26 -2.36 -0.36
CA LEU A 8 -2.13 -1.39 0.28
C LEU A 8 -3.48 -1.27 -0.42
N GLN A 9 -3.50 -1.27 -1.76
CA GLN A 9 -4.75 -1.24 -2.53
C GLN A 9 -5.61 -2.48 -2.25
N LYS A 10 -5.01 -3.68 -2.25
CA LYS A 10 -5.70 -4.92 -1.90
C LYS A 10 -6.23 -4.90 -0.46
N ALA A 11 -5.43 -4.42 0.49
CA ALA A 11 -5.85 -4.30 1.88
C ALA A 11 -7.04 -3.35 2.05
N ASN A 12 -7.04 -2.21 1.35
CA ASN A 12 -8.16 -1.27 1.36
C ASN A 12 -9.43 -1.87 0.71
N ALA A 13 -9.27 -2.62 -0.39
CA ALA A 13 -10.38 -3.32 -1.01
C ALA A 13 -11.00 -4.36 -0.06
N ASN A 14 -10.15 -5.13 0.65
CA ASN A 14 -10.57 -6.08 1.65
C ASN A 14 -11.32 -5.40 2.81
N LEU A 15 -10.81 -4.27 3.32
CA LEU A 15 -11.48 -3.49 4.37
C LEU A 15 -12.86 -3.00 3.91
N ASN A 16 -12.97 -2.50 2.68
CA ASN A 16 -14.26 -2.07 2.15
C ASN A 16 -15.23 -3.25 2.03
N SER A 17 -14.77 -4.39 1.52
CA SER A 17 -15.59 -5.60 1.42
C SER A 17 -16.08 -6.08 2.80
N ALA A 18 -15.22 -6.02 3.82
CA ALA A 18 -15.57 -6.37 5.19
C ALA A 18 -16.63 -5.43 5.78
N LYS A 19 -16.50 -4.12 5.53
CA LYS A 19 -17.50 -3.12 5.95
C LYS A 19 -18.83 -3.34 5.27
N THR A 20 -18.85 -3.58 3.96
CA THR A 20 -20.09 -3.88 3.23
C THR A 20 -20.75 -5.15 3.73
N ALA A 21 -19.98 -6.20 4.05
CA ALA A 21 -20.51 -7.44 4.62
C ALA A 21 -21.13 -7.21 6.01
N LEU A 22 -20.50 -6.38 6.84
CA LEU A 22 -21.03 -5.99 8.14
C LEU A 22 -22.34 -5.19 7.99
N GLU A 23 -22.39 -4.22 7.08
CA GLU A 23 -23.61 -3.45 6.78
C GLU A 23 -24.75 -4.35 6.31
N LEU A 24 -24.48 -5.25 5.36
CA LEU A 24 -25.46 -6.24 4.90
C LEU A 24 -25.96 -7.13 6.04
N SER A 25 -25.08 -7.51 6.98
CA SER A 25 -25.47 -8.30 8.15
C SER A 25 -26.43 -7.53 9.07
N TYR A 26 -26.28 -6.22 9.19
CA TYR A 26 -27.21 -5.38 9.94
C TYR A 26 -28.55 -5.19 9.22
N VAL A 27 -28.54 -5.07 7.89
CA VAL A 27 -29.77 -5.03 7.09
C VAL A 27 -30.55 -6.34 7.27
N LEU A 28 -29.88 -7.49 7.11
CA LEU A 28 -30.49 -8.80 7.29
C LEU A 28 -31.07 -8.99 8.70
N LEU A 29 -30.39 -8.49 9.74
CA LEU A 29 -30.92 -8.53 11.11
C LEU A 29 -32.23 -7.74 11.26
N LYS A 30 -32.35 -6.61 10.55
CA LYS A 30 -33.55 -5.76 10.58
C LYS A 30 -34.73 -6.42 9.85
N ASP A 31 -34.45 -7.21 8.83
CA ASP A 31 -35.44 -7.92 8.03
C ASP A 31 -35.99 -9.17 8.73
N ILE A 32 -35.34 -9.66 9.79
CA ILE A 32 -35.87 -10.77 10.60
C ILE A 32 -37.03 -10.22 11.44
N GLU A 33 -38.26 -10.56 11.05
CA GLU A 33 -39.45 -10.29 11.85
C GLU A 33 -39.62 -11.32 12.97
N SER A 34 -40.01 -10.85 14.15
CA SER A 34 -40.36 -11.72 15.26
C SER A 34 -41.84 -12.13 15.15
N PRO A 35 -42.18 -13.42 15.29
CA PRO A 35 -43.56 -13.88 15.19
C PRO A 35 -44.39 -13.26 16.32
N LYS A 36 -45.42 -12.48 15.95
CA LYS A 36 -46.33 -11.85 16.92
C LYS A 36 -47.37 -12.82 17.48
N ASN A 37 -47.72 -13.83 16.69
CA ASN A 37 -48.64 -14.92 16.99
C ASN A 37 -48.06 -16.22 16.40
N GLY A 38 -48.36 -17.38 16.99
CA GLY A 38 -47.90 -18.67 16.45
C GLY A 38 -47.63 -19.70 17.54
N THR A 39 -47.01 -20.81 17.14
CA THR A 39 -46.63 -21.91 18.01
C THR A 39 -45.31 -21.60 18.73
N ILE A 40 -45.07 -22.20 19.91
CA ILE A 40 -43.79 -22.06 20.64
C ILE A 40 -42.59 -22.46 19.75
N GLY A 41 -42.77 -23.43 18.86
CA GLY A 41 -41.74 -23.82 17.88
C GLY A 41 -41.29 -22.69 16.96
N ASP A 42 -42.22 -21.84 16.51
CA ASP A 42 -41.93 -20.70 15.63
C ASP A 42 -41.10 -19.64 16.37
N MET A 43 -41.44 -19.38 17.64
CA MET A 43 -40.67 -18.49 18.51
C MET A 43 -39.23 -18.99 18.72
N LEU A 44 -39.06 -20.29 18.95
CA LEU A 44 -37.73 -20.89 19.14
C LEU A 44 -36.91 -20.83 17.85
N ALA A 45 -37.52 -21.08 16.69
CA ALA A 45 -36.86 -20.96 15.40
C ALA A 45 -36.37 -19.52 15.14
N SER A 46 -37.23 -18.51 15.34
CA SER A 46 -36.83 -17.10 15.20
C SER A 46 -35.73 -16.71 16.17
N ARG A 47 -35.76 -17.20 17.43
CA ARG A 47 -34.70 -16.94 18.40
C ARG A 47 -33.35 -17.50 17.93
N THR A 48 -33.33 -18.69 17.37
CA THR A 48 -32.11 -19.30 16.81
C THR A 48 -31.58 -18.49 15.62
N LEU A 49 -32.46 -18.01 14.74
CA LEU A 49 -32.09 -17.15 13.62
C LEU A 49 -31.49 -15.81 14.09
N PHE A 50 -32.10 -15.16 15.08
CA PHE A 50 -31.54 -13.94 15.67
C PHE A 50 -30.18 -14.18 16.31
N HIS A 51 -30.02 -15.31 16.98
CA HIS A 51 -28.75 -15.69 17.60
C HIS A 51 -27.66 -15.89 16.55
N SER A 52 -27.92 -16.69 15.51
CA SER A 52 -26.95 -16.92 14.44
C SER A 52 -26.59 -15.63 13.71
N GLN A 53 -27.57 -14.76 13.46
CA GLN A 53 -27.32 -13.47 12.81
C GLN A 53 -26.43 -12.57 13.68
N ARG A 54 -26.61 -12.61 15.00
CA ARG A 54 -25.76 -11.87 15.94
C ARG A 54 -24.33 -12.41 15.97
N GLU A 55 -24.15 -13.72 15.86
CA GLU A 55 -22.82 -14.34 15.74
C GLU A 55 -22.12 -13.92 14.44
N VAL A 56 -22.84 -13.91 13.31
CA VAL A 56 -22.33 -13.42 12.02
C VAL A 56 -21.89 -11.95 12.12
N ILE A 57 -22.69 -11.10 12.76
CA ILE A 57 -22.33 -9.69 12.99
C ILE A 57 -21.06 -9.57 13.83
N ASN A 58 -20.94 -10.35 14.91
CA ASN A 58 -19.74 -10.34 15.75
C ASN A 58 -18.50 -10.81 14.99
N HIS A 59 -18.62 -11.84 14.15
CA HIS A 59 -17.55 -12.29 13.27
C HIS A 59 -17.14 -11.19 12.28
N ASN A 60 -18.10 -10.57 11.60
CA ASN A 60 -17.84 -9.51 10.63
C ASN A 60 -17.22 -8.26 11.27
N LYS A 61 -17.57 -7.94 12.53
CA LYS A 61 -16.87 -6.90 13.29
C LYS A 61 -15.39 -7.23 13.50
N GLY A 62 -15.10 -8.43 14.00
CA GLY A 62 -13.72 -8.88 14.18
C GLY A 62 -12.94 -8.90 12.85
N TRP A 63 -13.62 -9.24 11.75
CA TRP A 63 -13.03 -9.19 10.41
C TRP A 63 -12.71 -7.76 9.95
N VAL A 64 -13.59 -6.79 10.21
CA VAL A 64 -13.33 -5.37 9.93
C VAL A 64 -12.13 -4.87 10.74
N ASP A 65 -12.04 -5.21 12.02
CA ASP A 65 -10.93 -4.81 12.89
C ASP A 65 -9.61 -5.41 12.39
N PHE A 66 -9.61 -6.69 12.01
CA PHE A 66 -8.45 -7.35 11.41
C PHE A 66 -8.02 -6.70 10.09
N ALA A 67 -8.98 -6.41 9.20
CA ALA A 67 -8.70 -5.75 7.93
C ALA A 67 -8.18 -4.32 8.13
N ALA A 68 -8.69 -3.59 9.13
CA ALA A 68 -8.20 -2.26 9.48
C ALA A 68 -6.74 -2.30 9.95
N ASN A 69 -6.39 -3.27 10.78
CA ASN A 69 -5.01 -3.49 11.23
C ASN A 69 -4.09 -3.86 10.06
N GLN A 70 -4.54 -4.68 9.11
CA GLN A 70 -3.78 -4.98 7.88
C GLN A 70 -3.51 -3.72 7.05
N VAL A 71 -4.51 -2.84 6.89
CA VAL A 71 -4.32 -1.56 6.18
C VAL A 71 -3.28 -0.70 6.89
N GLU A 72 -3.32 -0.63 8.22
CA GLU A 72 -2.32 0.14 8.99
C GLU A 72 -0.90 -0.40 8.79
N GLN A 73 -0.73 -1.73 8.84
CA GLN A 73 0.56 -2.37 8.58
C GLN A 73 1.04 -2.14 7.15
N ALA A 74 0.15 -2.25 6.16
CA ALA A 74 0.46 -1.98 4.76
C ALA A 74 0.94 -0.53 4.55
N ARG A 75 0.30 0.44 5.23
CA ARG A 75 0.72 1.86 5.19
C ARG A 75 2.11 2.07 5.79
N LYS A 76 2.40 1.42 6.92
CA LYS A 76 3.73 1.49 7.55
C LYS A 76 4.80 0.92 6.62
N GLN A 77 4.53 -0.23 6.01
CA GLN A 77 5.47 -0.85 5.06
C GLN A 77 5.70 0.04 3.84
N LEU A 78 4.64 0.61 3.26
CA LEU A 78 4.77 1.52 2.12
C LEU A 78 5.63 2.73 2.46
N LYS A 79 5.46 3.30 3.66
CA LYS A 79 6.28 4.43 4.10
C LYS A 79 7.76 4.08 4.20
N LEU A 80 8.10 2.90 4.71
CA LEU A 80 9.49 2.43 4.79
C LEU A 80 10.08 2.24 3.39
N ASP A 81 9.35 1.54 2.52
CA ASP A 81 9.74 1.34 1.12
C ASP A 81 9.97 2.65 0.36
N MET A 82 9.17 3.69 0.63
CA MET A 82 9.34 5.01 0.02
C MET A 82 10.64 5.68 0.48
N ILE A 83 10.93 5.65 1.78
CA ILE A 83 12.17 6.23 2.34
C ILE A 83 13.40 5.53 1.75
N GLU A 84 13.36 4.20 1.63
CA GLU A 84 14.45 3.43 1.01
C GLU A 84 14.66 3.80 -0.46
N HIS A 85 13.56 3.96 -1.20
CA HIS A 85 13.60 4.36 -2.60
C HIS A 85 14.19 5.77 -2.77
N GLU A 86 13.76 6.74 -1.97
CA GLU A 86 14.33 8.10 -1.99
C GLU A 86 15.82 8.12 -1.64
N LYS A 87 16.22 7.32 -0.65
CA LYS A 87 17.63 7.17 -0.27
C LYS A 87 18.46 6.61 -1.43
N PHE A 88 17.94 5.63 -2.15
CA PHE A 88 18.62 5.04 -3.30
C PHE A 88 18.78 6.06 -4.43
N GLN A 89 17.70 6.78 -4.79
CA GLN A 89 17.76 7.84 -5.80
C GLN A 89 18.78 8.93 -5.47
N TYR A 90 18.89 9.29 -4.19
CA TYR A 90 19.87 10.27 -3.75
C TYR A 90 21.32 9.78 -3.95
N LEU A 91 21.59 8.52 -3.63
CA LEU A 91 22.91 7.91 -3.82
C LEU A 91 23.27 7.82 -5.32
N GLU A 92 22.34 7.36 -6.16
CA GLU A 92 22.53 7.33 -7.62
C GLU A 92 22.86 8.72 -8.18
N LEU A 93 22.15 9.74 -7.72
CA LEU A 93 22.41 11.12 -8.14
C LEU A 93 23.79 11.62 -7.70
N GLN A 94 24.30 11.19 -6.55
CA GLN A 94 25.66 11.49 -6.13
C GLN A 94 26.70 10.77 -7.01
N GLU A 95 26.48 9.49 -7.33
CA GLU A 95 27.36 8.71 -8.20
C GLU A 95 27.43 9.31 -9.61
N ILE A 96 26.29 9.66 -10.20
CA ILE A 96 26.21 10.33 -11.51
C ILE A 96 26.98 11.66 -11.47
N LYS A 97 26.85 12.45 -10.39
CA LYS A 97 27.62 13.70 -10.24
C LYS A 97 29.13 13.45 -10.17
N GLN A 98 29.56 12.38 -9.50
CA GLN A 98 30.98 12.02 -9.43
C GLN A 98 31.51 11.60 -10.80
N GLU A 99 30.77 10.75 -11.53
CA GLU A 99 31.15 10.33 -12.89
C GLU A 99 31.20 11.52 -13.86
N LEU A 100 30.20 12.41 -13.82
CA LEU A 100 30.23 13.64 -14.64
C LEU A 100 31.44 14.52 -14.33
N LYS A 101 31.87 14.62 -13.06
CA LYS A 101 33.10 15.34 -12.70
C LYS A 101 34.35 14.68 -13.26
N LYS A 102 34.44 13.34 -13.23
CA LYS A 102 35.57 12.60 -13.81
C LYS A 102 35.65 12.81 -15.32
N VAL A 103 34.52 12.73 -16.02
CA VAL A 103 34.44 12.97 -17.47
C VAL A 103 34.89 14.39 -17.80
N LYS A 104 34.35 15.41 -17.13
CA LYS A 104 34.76 16.81 -17.34
C LYS A 104 36.25 17.06 -17.06
N ALA A 105 36.79 16.43 -16.02
CA ALA A 105 38.21 16.54 -15.70
C ALA A 105 39.09 15.88 -16.78
N LYS A 106 38.63 14.78 -17.38
CA LYS A 106 39.31 14.12 -18.49
C LYS A 106 39.23 14.98 -19.76
N GLU A 107 38.05 15.46 -20.13
CA GLU A 107 37.84 16.35 -21.27
C GLU A 107 38.69 17.63 -21.18
N SER A 108 38.81 18.23 -19.99
CA SER A 108 39.68 19.39 -19.77
C SER A 108 41.16 19.07 -20.02
N LYS A 109 41.65 17.92 -19.56
CA LYS A 109 43.04 17.49 -19.79
C LYS A 109 43.29 17.22 -21.27
N ASP A 110 42.37 16.54 -21.93
CA ASP A 110 42.47 16.24 -23.36
C ASP A 110 42.50 17.54 -24.18
N LEU A 111 41.69 18.55 -23.81
CA LEU A 111 41.71 19.89 -24.43
C LEU A 111 43.04 20.62 -24.20
N ASP A 112 43.58 20.57 -22.98
CA ASP A 112 44.87 21.17 -22.66
C ASP A 112 46.02 20.52 -23.46
N GLU A 113 46.01 19.20 -23.60
CA GLU A 113 46.97 18.45 -24.41
C GLU A 113 46.87 18.83 -25.90
N VAL A 114 45.65 18.92 -26.45
CA VAL A 114 45.43 19.36 -27.84
C VAL A 114 45.91 20.81 -28.05
N ALA A 115 45.68 21.70 -27.09
CA ALA A 115 46.15 23.08 -27.15
C ALA A 115 47.68 23.16 -27.17
N LEU A 116 48.37 22.38 -26.32
CA LEU A 116 49.83 22.29 -26.32
C LEU A 116 50.37 21.76 -27.64
N MET A 117 49.80 20.68 -28.18
CA MET A 117 50.19 20.12 -29.47
C MET A 117 50.02 21.13 -30.61
N THR A 118 48.92 21.88 -30.60
CA THR A 118 48.64 22.92 -31.61
C THR A 118 49.60 24.11 -31.50
N PHE A 119 49.94 24.53 -30.28
CA PHE A 119 50.90 25.61 -30.05
C PHE A 119 52.32 25.20 -30.47
N ILE A 120 52.77 24.00 -30.09
CA ILE A 120 54.09 23.47 -30.46
C ILE A 120 54.20 23.28 -31.97
N GLY A 121 53.13 22.81 -32.63
CA GLY A 121 53.07 22.65 -34.08
C GLY A 121 53.10 23.97 -34.87
N LYS A 122 52.72 25.10 -34.26
CA LYS A 122 52.80 26.45 -34.86
C LYS A 122 54.18 27.11 -34.73
N ASN A 123 55.02 26.64 -33.81
CA ASN A 123 56.37 27.15 -33.56
C ASN A 123 57.48 26.36 -34.30
N ARG A 124 57.09 25.50 -35.25
CA ARG A 124 57.97 24.90 -36.27
C ARG A 124 57.67 25.53 -37.62
#